data_AF-A0A8K0LK30-F1
#
_entry.id   AF-A0A8K0LK30-F1
#
_cell.length_a   1.000
_cell.length_b   1.000
_cell.length_c   1.000
_cell.angle_alpha   90.00
_cell.angle_beta   90.00
_cell.angle_gamma   90.00
#
_symmetry.space_group_name_H-M   'P 1'
#
loop_
_entity.id
_entity.type
_entity.pdbx_description
1 polymer ?
#
loop_
_entity_poly.entity_id
_entity_poly.type
_entity_poly.pdbx_seq_one_letter_code
_entity_poly.pdbx_strand_id
1 'polypeptide(L)'
;MTETSKDYDLVGQPSDELDQRWSNLMQYFYAQVPGSYMKKLGREKTGIRLENGNYLANFAWVHQLHCIAHFPDRYYPNMTDFERELQTEHSLHCLQMLVEAIMCKADETPLTMIWFDNSILPGGNRTVAHECVNFDRLIEGMEEIKVDPFEPGVLVHPKFGPVLPDGRNTTLDNRIGYIFDPVPLDRDQYP
;
A
#
# COMPACT_ATOMS: atom_id res chain seq x y z
N MET A 1 6.09 -11.02 -29.00
CA MET A 1 6.69 -11.25 -27.68
C MET A 1 5.59 -11.77 -26.80
N THR A 2 5.68 -13.00 -26.30
CA THR A 2 4.79 -13.48 -25.23
C THR A 2 5.39 -12.97 -23.94
N GLU A 3 4.76 -11.99 -23.31
CA GLU A 3 5.27 -11.48 -22.05
C GLU A 3 5.28 -12.58 -21.00
N THR A 4 6.42 -12.81 -20.36
CA THR A 4 6.49 -13.72 -19.21
C THR A 4 6.27 -12.91 -17.94
N SER A 5 5.96 -13.57 -16.82
CA SER A 5 5.81 -12.89 -15.53
C SER A 5 7.09 -12.18 -15.02
N LYS A 6 8.17 -12.16 -15.80
CA LYS A 6 9.45 -11.51 -15.50
C LYS A 6 9.63 -10.14 -16.16
N ASP A 7 8.67 -9.69 -16.95
CA ASP A 7 8.89 -8.54 -17.85
C ASP A 7 8.69 -7.18 -17.14
N TYR A 8 8.32 -7.19 -15.86
CA TYR A 8 8.22 -5.99 -15.03
C TYR A 8 9.04 -6.13 -13.74
N ASP A 9 9.79 -5.09 -13.40
CA ASP A 9 10.83 -5.11 -12.37
C ASP A 9 10.34 -5.34 -10.93
N LEU A 10 9.03 -5.14 -10.68
CA LEU A 10 8.38 -5.40 -9.38
C LEU A 10 7.64 -6.74 -9.33
N VAL A 11 7.71 -7.56 -10.38
CA VAL A 11 7.02 -8.85 -10.46
C VAL A 11 8.05 -9.96 -10.73
N GLY A 12 7.99 -11.02 -9.93
CA GLY A 12 8.92 -12.14 -10.08
C GLY A 12 8.83 -13.11 -8.91
N GLN A 13 9.69 -14.13 -8.94
CA GLN A 13 9.89 -14.99 -7.78
C GLN A 13 10.55 -14.21 -6.64
N PRO A 14 10.27 -14.55 -5.37
CA PRO A 14 10.84 -13.84 -4.23
C PRO A 14 12.38 -13.88 -4.25
N SER A 15 13.00 -12.73 -4.03
CA SER A 15 14.46 -12.57 -4.01
C SER A 15 14.85 -11.30 -3.26
N ASP A 16 16.10 -11.22 -2.80
CA ASP A 16 16.61 -10.03 -2.09
C ASP A 16 16.59 -8.79 -2.99
N GLU A 17 16.83 -8.97 -4.29
CA GLU A 17 16.74 -7.89 -5.27
C GLU A 17 15.30 -7.37 -5.41
N LEU A 18 14.32 -8.26 -5.51
CA LEU A 18 12.91 -7.90 -5.58
C LEU A 18 12.46 -7.17 -4.29
N ASP A 19 12.91 -7.66 -3.13
CA ASP A 19 12.62 -7.02 -1.85
C ASP A 19 13.21 -5.61 -1.76
N GLN A 20 14.44 -5.40 -2.26
CA GLN A 20 15.04 -4.07 -2.29
C GLN A 20 14.25 -3.11 -3.18
N ARG A 21 13.77 -3.59 -4.33
CA ARG A 21 12.94 -2.79 -5.25
C ARG A 21 11.61 -2.40 -4.60
N TRP A 22 10.95 -3.35 -3.93
CA TRP A 22 9.74 -3.06 -3.14
C TRP A 22 10.03 -2.09 -1.99
N SER A 23 11.10 -2.29 -1.22
CA SER A 23 11.50 -1.40 -0.13
C SER A 23 11.73 0.04 -0.61
N ASN A 24 12.42 0.22 -1.75
CA ASN A 24 12.65 1.52 -2.37
C ASN A 24 11.35 2.22 -2.76
N LEU A 25 10.29 1.48 -3.10
CA LEU A 25 8.98 2.05 -3.40
C LEU A 25 8.17 2.31 -2.11
N MET A 26 8.23 1.40 -1.14
CA MET A 26 7.44 1.44 0.09
C MET A 26 7.88 2.54 1.05
N GLN A 27 9.06 3.14 0.87
CA GLN A 27 9.42 4.37 1.60
C GLN A 27 8.41 5.52 1.37
N TYR A 28 7.64 5.48 0.28
CA TYR A 28 6.61 6.48 -0.07
C TYR A 28 5.22 6.12 0.46
N PHE A 29 5.09 5.06 1.25
CA PHE A 29 3.78 4.61 1.73
C PHE A 29 3.07 5.67 2.55
N TYR A 30 3.80 6.32 3.45
CA TYR A 30 3.29 7.38 4.30
C TYR A 30 3.81 8.73 3.83
N ALA A 31 2.93 9.72 3.85
CA ALA A 31 3.22 11.09 3.49
C ALA A 31 2.55 12.07 4.44
N GLN A 32 3.10 13.27 4.52
CA GLN A 32 2.48 14.40 5.18
C GLN A 32 1.64 15.21 4.19
N VAL A 33 0.43 15.55 4.62
CA VAL A 33 -0.53 16.34 3.86
C VAL A 33 -0.77 17.67 4.57
N PRO A 34 -0.71 18.81 3.88
CA PRO A 34 -0.92 20.11 4.50
C PRO A 34 -2.26 20.19 5.25
N GLY A 35 -2.25 20.77 6.46
CA GLY A 35 -3.47 20.95 7.25
C GLY A 35 -4.56 21.74 6.51
N SER A 36 -4.16 22.71 5.69
CA SER A 36 -5.08 23.47 4.82
C SER A 36 -5.79 22.60 3.78
N TYR A 37 -5.15 21.55 3.28
CA TYR A 37 -5.76 20.59 2.37
C TYR A 37 -6.69 19.63 3.12
N MET A 38 -6.28 19.14 4.29
CA MET A 38 -7.12 18.29 5.14
C MET A 38 -8.40 18.99 5.60
N LYS A 39 -8.32 20.30 5.85
CA LYS A 39 -9.48 21.16 6.11
C LYS A 39 -10.44 21.21 4.93
N LYS A 40 -9.93 21.36 3.71
CA LYS A 40 -10.77 21.34 2.48
C LYS A 40 -11.47 19.99 2.31
N LEU A 41 -10.81 18.89 2.70
CA LEU A 41 -11.41 17.56 2.68
C LEU A 41 -12.38 17.30 3.83
N GLY A 42 -12.47 18.20 4.82
CA GLY A 42 -13.28 17.98 6.04
C GLY A 42 -12.75 16.84 6.91
N ARG A 43 -11.46 16.51 6.83
CA ARG A 43 -10.84 15.36 7.50
C ARG A 43 -9.97 15.72 8.70
N GLU A 44 -10.03 16.96 9.18
CA GLU A 44 -9.22 17.45 10.31
C GLU A 44 -9.46 16.67 11.62
N LYS A 45 -10.71 16.24 11.86
CA LYS A 45 -11.09 15.51 13.08
C LYS A 45 -10.65 14.05 13.07
N THR A 46 -10.71 13.40 11.91
CA THR A 46 -10.45 11.95 11.79
C THR A 46 -9.00 11.64 11.47
N GLY A 47 -8.28 12.57 10.83
CA GLY A 47 -6.88 12.41 10.47
C GLY A 47 -5.92 12.38 11.67
N ILE A 48 -4.75 11.78 11.46
CA ILE A 48 -3.64 11.83 12.43
C ILE A 48 -2.86 13.11 12.16
N ARG A 49 -2.86 14.03 13.13
CA ARG A 49 -2.14 15.31 13.03
C ARG A 49 -0.71 15.14 13.55
N LEU A 50 0.26 15.59 12.75
CA LEU A 50 1.67 15.61 13.08
C LEU A 50 2.03 16.88 13.86
N GLU A 51 3.18 16.89 14.54
CA GLU A 51 3.65 18.02 15.35
C GLU A 51 3.74 19.33 14.56
N ASN A 52 4.15 19.25 13.29
CA ASN A 52 4.25 20.40 12.39
C ASN A 52 2.89 20.94 11.90
N GLY A 53 1.78 20.34 12.34
CA GLY A 53 0.42 20.72 11.96
C GLY A 53 -0.09 20.13 10.65
N ASN A 54 0.74 19.40 9.91
CA ASN A 54 0.31 18.58 8.78
C ASN A 54 -0.34 17.28 9.28
N TYR A 55 -0.78 16.44 8.35
CA TYR A 55 -1.46 15.19 8.66
C TYR A 55 -0.78 14.02 7.99
N LEU A 56 -0.68 12.92 8.71
CA LEU A 56 -0.23 11.65 8.15
C LEU A 56 -1.33 11.07 7.24
N ALA A 57 -0.95 10.64 6.05
CA ALA A 57 -1.81 9.91 5.15
C ALA A 57 -0.99 8.88 4.34
N ASN A 58 -1.69 7.92 3.74
CA ASN A 58 -1.19 7.19 2.59
C ASN A 58 -2.01 7.59 1.35
N PHE A 59 -1.45 7.39 0.17
CA PHE A 59 -2.18 7.57 -1.08
C PHE A 59 -2.69 6.22 -1.59
N ALA A 60 -3.85 6.24 -2.25
CA ALA A 60 -4.50 5.02 -2.72
C ALA A 60 -3.59 4.18 -3.64
N TRP A 61 -2.79 4.80 -4.51
CA TRP A 61 -1.91 4.09 -5.45
C TRP A 61 -0.82 3.27 -4.74
N VAL A 62 -0.15 3.83 -3.72
CA VAL A 62 0.91 3.12 -3.00
C VAL A 62 0.32 2.09 -2.05
N HIS A 63 -0.88 2.36 -1.51
CA HIS A 63 -1.66 1.40 -0.77
C HIS A 63 -2.03 0.19 -1.64
N GLN A 64 -2.54 0.44 -2.85
CA GLN A 64 -2.87 -0.61 -3.81
C GLN A 64 -1.62 -1.42 -4.22
N LEU A 65 -0.50 -0.76 -4.48
CA LEU A 65 0.73 -1.45 -4.85
C LEU A 65 1.27 -2.34 -3.73
N HIS A 66 1.28 -1.88 -2.47
CA HIS A 66 1.77 -2.71 -1.37
C HIS A 66 1.00 -4.02 -1.26
N CYS A 67 -0.31 -3.99 -1.54
CA CYS A 67 -1.18 -5.16 -1.47
C CYS A 67 -0.83 -6.23 -2.51
N ILE A 68 -0.12 -5.87 -3.59
CA ILE A 68 0.29 -6.82 -4.64
C ILE A 68 1.50 -7.65 -4.20
N ALA A 69 2.32 -7.16 -3.26
CA ALA A 69 3.48 -7.87 -2.73
C ALA A 69 3.05 -9.02 -1.80
N HIS A 70 2.66 -10.16 -2.37
CA HIS A 70 2.10 -11.28 -1.64
C HIS A 70 3.01 -12.52 -1.64
N PHE A 71 3.90 -12.61 -0.67
CA PHE A 71 4.69 -13.81 -0.37
C PHE A 71 4.70 -14.09 1.14
N PRO A 72 3.59 -14.60 1.69
CA PRO A 72 3.42 -14.76 3.14
C PRO A 72 4.52 -15.62 3.77
N ASP A 73 4.98 -16.67 3.11
CA ASP A 73 6.07 -17.53 3.63
C ASP A 73 7.41 -16.79 3.76
N ARG A 74 7.64 -15.77 2.91
CA ARG A 74 8.86 -14.94 2.97
C ARG A 74 8.72 -13.77 3.93
N TYR A 75 7.59 -13.07 3.90
CA TYR A 75 7.39 -11.82 4.64
C TYR A 75 6.83 -12.03 6.05
N TYR A 76 6.09 -13.11 6.27
CA TYR A 76 5.50 -13.49 7.55
C TYR A 76 5.81 -14.96 7.85
N PRO A 77 7.09 -15.35 8.01
CA PRO A 77 7.42 -16.72 8.36
C PRO A 77 6.87 -17.08 9.74
N ASN A 78 6.62 -18.38 9.93
CA ASN A 78 6.20 -18.98 11.20
C ASN A 78 4.91 -18.36 11.79
N MET A 79 3.93 -18.03 10.95
CA MET A 79 2.65 -17.53 11.46
C MET A 79 1.97 -18.56 12.38
N THR A 80 1.32 -18.07 13.44
CA THR A 80 0.30 -18.83 14.18
C THR A 80 -0.98 -18.99 13.35
N ASP A 81 -1.92 -19.83 13.79
CA ASP A 81 -3.22 -19.95 13.10
C ASP A 81 -4.00 -18.63 13.11
N PHE A 82 -3.94 -17.89 14.23
CA PHE A 82 -4.55 -16.58 14.34
C PHE A 82 -3.90 -15.55 13.42
N GLU A 83 -2.57 -15.55 13.30
CA GLU A 83 -1.88 -14.66 12.34
C GLU A 83 -2.21 -15.01 10.89
N ARG A 84 -2.39 -16.30 10.56
CA ARG A 84 -2.85 -16.72 9.23
C ARG A 84 -4.24 -16.20 8.91
N GLU A 85 -5.15 -16.25 9.88
CA GLU A 85 -6.50 -15.70 9.74
C GLU A 85 -6.44 -14.18 9.54
N LEU A 86 -5.70 -13.46 10.40
CA LEU A 86 -5.45 -12.02 10.26
C LEU A 86 -4.87 -11.66 8.89
N GLN A 87 -3.87 -12.41 8.42
CA GLN A 87 -3.21 -12.16 7.14
C GLN A 87 -4.16 -12.43 5.96
N THR A 88 -5.05 -13.42 6.08
CA THR A 88 -6.08 -13.70 5.09
C THR A 88 -7.05 -12.54 4.99
N GLU A 89 -7.57 -12.06 6.11
CA GLU A 89 -8.49 -10.91 6.15
C GLU A 89 -7.83 -9.63 5.66
N HIS A 90 -6.57 -9.37 6.04
CA HIS A 90 -5.78 -8.26 5.50
C HIS A 90 -5.67 -8.37 3.97
N SER A 91 -5.37 -9.56 3.44
CA SER A 91 -5.25 -9.80 2.00
C SER A 91 -6.59 -9.57 1.26
N LEU A 92 -7.71 -9.99 1.85
CA LEU A 92 -9.06 -9.78 1.28
C LEU A 92 -9.45 -8.30 1.27
N HIS A 93 -9.19 -7.57 2.36
CA HIS A 93 -9.39 -6.12 2.44
C HIS A 93 -8.56 -5.37 1.38
N CYS A 94 -7.30 -5.78 1.21
CA CYS A 94 -6.42 -5.29 0.16
C CYS A 94 -6.97 -5.55 -1.25
N LEU A 95 -7.44 -6.78 -1.51
CA LEU A 95 -8.01 -7.15 -2.80
C LEU A 95 -9.28 -6.36 -3.11
N GLN A 96 -10.13 -6.09 -2.10
CA GLN A 96 -11.30 -5.24 -2.27
C GLN A 96 -10.91 -3.85 -2.78
N MET A 97 -9.90 -3.21 -2.18
CA MET A 97 -9.46 -1.88 -2.64
C MET A 97 -8.91 -1.90 -4.07
N LEU A 98 -8.20 -2.96 -4.47
CA LEU A 98 -7.73 -3.12 -5.85
C LEU A 98 -8.90 -3.25 -6.83
N VAL A 99 -9.93 -4.04 -6.48
CA VAL A 99 -11.14 -4.17 -7.30
C VAL A 99 -11.85 -2.83 -7.43
N GLU A 100 -12.07 -2.11 -6.32
CA GLU A 100 -12.69 -0.79 -6.34
C GLU A 100 -11.90 0.21 -7.18
N ALA A 101 -10.56 0.17 -7.11
CA ALA A 101 -9.68 1.01 -7.90
C ALA A 101 -9.80 0.74 -9.41
N ILE A 102 -9.76 -0.54 -9.80
CA ILE A 102 -9.93 -0.96 -11.19
C ILE A 102 -11.30 -0.55 -11.71
N MET A 103 -12.36 -0.73 -10.93
CA MET A 103 -13.71 -0.33 -11.34
C MET A 103 -13.84 1.21 -11.45
N CYS A 104 -13.17 1.96 -10.57
CA CYS A 104 -13.21 3.42 -10.56
C CYS A 104 -12.42 4.05 -11.72
N LYS A 105 -11.31 3.41 -12.14
CA LYS A 105 -10.39 3.89 -13.18
C LYS A 105 -10.42 3.03 -14.43
N ALA A 106 -11.51 2.28 -14.64
CA ALA A 106 -11.62 1.22 -15.63
C ALA A 106 -11.00 1.61 -16.97
N ASP A 107 -9.96 0.88 -17.36
CA ASP A 107 -9.31 1.06 -18.65
C ASP A 107 -10.17 0.45 -19.74
N GLU A 108 -10.74 1.30 -20.59
CA GLU A 108 -11.62 0.92 -21.69
C GLU A 108 -10.89 0.45 -22.96
N THR A 109 -9.55 0.41 -22.95
CA THR A 109 -8.77 0.02 -24.12
C THR A 109 -9.02 -1.46 -24.47
N PRO A 110 -9.54 -1.77 -25.67
CA PRO A 110 -9.88 -3.14 -26.02
C PRO A 110 -8.62 -3.99 -26.25
N LEU A 111 -8.40 -4.99 -25.40
CA LEU A 111 -7.41 -6.04 -25.63
C LEU A 111 -7.88 -6.94 -26.76
N THR A 112 -7.12 -6.96 -27.86
CA THR A 112 -7.40 -7.86 -28.99
C THR A 112 -6.91 -9.28 -28.67
N MET A 113 -7.38 -10.27 -29.43
CA MET A 113 -6.96 -11.67 -29.29
C MET A 113 -6.06 -12.06 -30.48
N ILE A 114 -5.04 -12.87 -30.22
CA ILE A 114 -4.13 -13.42 -31.24
C ILE A 114 -4.04 -14.93 -31.14
N TRP A 115 -3.88 -15.59 -32.29
CA TRP A 115 -3.61 -17.02 -32.37
C TRP A 115 -2.11 -17.30 -32.21
N PHE A 116 -1.79 -18.47 -31.66
CA PHE A 116 -0.41 -18.96 -31.57
C PHE A 116 -0.28 -20.27 -32.33
N ASP A 117 0.82 -20.45 -33.07
CA ASP A 117 1.04 -21.67 -33.86
C ASP A 117 1.25 -22.93 -33.01
N ASN A 118 1.54 -22.77 -31.72
CA ASN A 118 1.79 -23.84 -30.76
C ASN A 118 0.66 -24.04 -29.74
N SER A 119 -0.49 -23.37 -29.88
CA SER A 119 -1.61 -23.47 -28.95
C SER A 119 -2.95 -23.40 -29.69
N ILE A 120 -3.85 -24.30 -29.32
CA ILE A 120 -5.26 -24.24 -29.78
C ILE A 120 -6.05 -23.10 -29.11
N LEU A 121 -5.55 -22.56 -28.00
CA LEU A 121 -6.15 -21.44 -27.28
C LEU A 121 -5.50 -20.12 -27.76
N PRO A 122 -6.29 -19.07 -28.06
CA PRO A 122 -5.75 -17.76 -28.35
C PRO A 122 -5.23 -17.10 -27.07
N GLY A 123 -4.36 -16.10 -27.22
CA GLY A 123 -3.93 -15.23 -26.13
C GLY A 123 -4.38 -13.79 -26.33
N GLY A 124 -4.36 -13.02 -25.25
CA GLY A 124 -4.56 -11.57 -25.33
C GLY A 124 -3.33 -10.89 -25.94
N ASN A 125 -3.56 -9.99 -26.90
CA ASN A 125 -2.57 -9.05 -27.39
C ASN A 125 -2.54 -7.83 -26.47
N ARG A 126 -1.47 -7.73 -25.69
CA ARG A 126 -1.30 -6.73 -24.64
C ARG A 126 -0.42 -5.56 -25.06
N THR A 127 -0.03 -5.47 -26.33
CA THR A 127 0.76 -4.33 -26.85
C THR A 127 -0.12 -3.11 -27.18
N VAL A 128 -1.31 -3.03 -26.59
CA VAL A 128 -2.21 -1.89 -26.77
C VAL A 128 -1.70 -0.70 -25.98
N ALA A 129 -1.92 0.51 -26.48
CA ALA A 129 -1.51 1.72 -25.79
C ALA A 129 -2.51 2.02 -24.65
N HIS A 130 -1.98 2.37 -23.48
CA HIS A 130 -2.74 2.77 -22.31
C HIS A 130 -2.42 4.24 -21.96
N GLU A 131 -3.37 4.95 -21.35
CA GLU A 131 -3.08 6.25 -20.76
C GLU A 131 -2.56 6.07 -19.33
N CYS A 132 -1.32 6.48 -19.09
CA CYS A 132 -0.65 6.32 -17.80
C CYS A 132 -0.33 7.68 -17.17
N VAL A 133 -0.40 7.73 -15.84
CA VAL A 133 0.23 8.82 -15.09
C VAL A 133 1.75 8.80 -15.31
N ASN A 134 2.38 9.97 -15.33
CA ASN A 134 3.83 10.04 -15.31
C ASN A 134 4.33 9.62 -13.92
N PHE A 135 4.79 8.37 -13.80
CA PHE A 135 5.17 7.79 -12.52
C PHE A 135 6.41 8.45 -11.92
N ASP A 136 7.38 8.86 -12.74
CA ASP A 136 8.59 9.55 -12.27
C ASP A 136 8.23 10.86 -11.56
N ARG A 137 7.35 11.67 -12.15
CA ARG A 137 6.85 12.90 -11.52
C ARG A 137 6.06 12.63 -10.25
N LEU A 138 5.33 11.52 -10.19
CA LEU A 138 4.62 11.12 -8.98
C LEU A 138 5.62 10.80 -7.87
N ILE A 139 6.66 10.02 -8.16
CA ILE A 139 7.72 9.68 -7.21
C ILE A 139 8.50 10.92 -6.75
N GLU A 140 8.86 11.83 -7.67
CA GLU A 140 9.50 13.12 -7.34
C GLU A 140 8.67 13.92 -6.32
N GLY A 141 7.36 14.03 -6.54
CA GLY A 141 6.48 14.71 -5.60
C GLY A 141 6.36 14.01 -4.25
N MET A 142 6.40 12.67 -4.24
CA MET A 142 6.35 11.88 -3.00
C MET A 142 7.63 12.01 -2.17
N GLU A 143 8.78 12.18 -2.81
CA GLU A 143 10.06 12.41 -2.13
C GLU A 143 10.02 13.66 -1.24
N GLU A 144 9.31 14.71 -1.65
CA GLU A 144 9.18 15.96 -0.89
C GLU A 144 8.29 15.83 0.36
N ILE A 145 7.39 14.84 0.36
CA ILE A 145 6.33 14.73 1.38
C ILE A 145 6.35 13.42 2.15
N LYS A 146 7.26 12.48 1.85
CA LYS A 146 7.32 11.20 2.55
C LYS A 146 7.55 11.38 4.04
N VAL A 147 6.98 10.48 4.82
CA VAL A 147 7.14 10.42 6.27
C VAL A 147 7.56 9.01 6.64
N ASP A 148 8.60 8.89 7.45
CA ASP A 148 8.93 7.61 8.07
C ASP A 148 8.08 7.44 9.34
N PRO A 149 7.06 6.56 9.34
CA PRO A 149 6.20 6.37 10.51
C PRO A 149 6.94 5.68 11.66
N PHE A 150 8.11 5.09 11.40
CA PHE A 150 8.89 4.33 12.37
C PHE A 150 9.92 5.17 13.13
N GLU A 151 10.03 6.47 12.83
CA GLU A 151 10.78 7.39 13.65
C GLU A 151 10.07 7.61 15.00
N PRO A 152 10.76 7.48 16.15
CA PRO A 152 10.17 7.69 17.46
C PRO A 152 9.48 9.06 17.56
N GLY A 153 8.26 9.09 18.09
CA GLY A 153 7.49 10.31 18.27
C GLY A 153 6.63 10.74 17.07
N VAL A 154 6.79 10.12 15.89
CA VAL A 154 5.91 10.40 14.73
C VAL A 154 4.49 9.91 14.98
N LEU A 155 4.35 8.68 15.48
CA LEU A 155 3.07 8.07 15.83
C LEU A 155 2.90 8.06 17.35
N VAL A 156 2.05 8.96 17.86
CA VAL A 156 1.65 9.02 19.27
C VAL A 156 0.13 8.87 19.34
N HIS A 157 -0.33 7.76 19.88
CA HIS A 157 -1.75 7.48 20.04
C HIS A 157 -2.33 8.29 21.21
N PRO A 158 -3.41 9.08 21.04
CA PRO A 158 -3.94 9.94 22.10
C PRO A 158 -4.31 9.22 23.41
N LYS A 159 -4.74 7.95 23.31
CA LYS A 159 -5.07 7.10 24.47
C LYS A 159 -3.91 6.24 24.99
N PHE A 160 -2.98 5.83 24.12
CA PHE A 160 -2.01 4.75 24.43
C PHE A 160 -0.56 5.23 24.44
N GLY A 161 -0.29 6.49 24.07
CA GLY A 161 1.04 7.07 24.04
C GLY A 161 1.83 6.70 22.77
N PRO A 162 3.17 6.81 22.81
CA PRO A 162 4.03 6.51 21.66
C PRO A 162 3.81 5.10 21.13
N VAL A 163 3.54 4.97 19.82
CA VAL A 163 3.29 3.68 19.16
C VAL A 163 4.61 2.91 18.96
N LEU A 164 5.68 3.62 18.63
CA LEU A 164 7.01 3.06 18.37
C LEU A 164 8.07 3.74 19.23
N PRO A 165 8.09 3.51 20.55
CA PRO A 165 9.02 4.17 21.48
C PRO A 165 10.49 3.87 21.17
N ASP A 166 10.78 2.70 20.58
CA ASP A 166 12.13 2.25 20.20
C ASP A 166 12.31 2.24 18.66
N GLY A 167 11.44 2.95 17.94
CA GLY A 167 11.42 3.00 16.48
C GLY A 167 11.26 1.61 15.84
N ARG A 168 12.12 1.28 14.87
CA ARG A 168 12.10 -0.03 14.18
C ARG A 168 12.36 -1.24 15.07
N ASN A 169 12.89 -1.03 16.28
CA ASN A 169 13.13 -2.11 17.24
C ASN A 169 11.93 -2.36 18.17
N THR A 170 10.84 -1.58 18.05
CA THR A 170 9.62 -1.82 18.83
C THR A 170 8.95 -3.12 18.38
N THR A 171 8.71 -4.00 19.36
CA THR A 171 7.90 -5.22 19.15
C THR A 171 6.42 -4.89 19.36
N LEU A 172 5.61 -5.16 18.34
CA LEU A 172 4.16 -5.05 18.42
C LEU A 172 3.54 -6.44 18.51
N ASP A 173 2.53 -6.61 19.36
CA ASP A 173 1.78 -7.87 19.49
C ASP A 173 1.10 -8.26 18.16
N ASN A 174 0.69 -7.26 17.38
CA ASN A 174 0.10 -7.44 16.06
C ASN A 174 1.08 -7.01 14.97
N ARG A 175 1.90 -7.95 14.50
CA ARG A 175 2.84 -7.71 13.38
C ARG A 175 2.19 -7.71 12.00
N ILE A 176 0.92 -8.14 11.87
CA ILE A 176 0.17 -8.14 10.61
C ILE A 176 -0.38 -6.75 10.29
N GLY A 177 -0.64 -5.94 11.32
CA GLY A 177 -1.17 -4.58 11.16
C GLY A 177 -2.66 -4.52 10.83
N TYR A 178 -3.40 -5.63 10.96
CA TYR A 178 -4.85 -5.68 10.77
C TYR A 178 -5.59 -5.82 12.10
N ILE A 179 -6.67 -5.07 12.30
CA ILE A 179 -7.46 -5.05 13.54
C ILE A 179 -8.88 -5.54 13.22
N PHE A 180 -9.34 -6.57 13.92
CA PHE A 180 -10.74 -7.03 13.84
C PHE A 180 -11.69 -6.02 14.51
N ASP A 181 -12.84 -5.79 13.86
CA ASP A 181 -13.91 -4.92 14.34
C ASP A 181 -13.41 -3.58 14.92
N PRO A 182 -12.62 -2.81 14.15
CA PRO A 182 -11.98 -1.60 14.67
C PRO A 182 -13.04 -0.55 15.03
N VAL A 183 -12.98 -0.09 16.28
CA VAL A 183 -13.81 1.02 16.76
C VAL A 183 -13.02 2.33 16.59
N PRO A 184 -13.56 3.34 15.89
CA PRO A 184 -12.90 4.63 15.76
C PRO A 184 -12.62 5.27 17.13
N LEU A 185 -11.46 5.93 17.24
CA LEU A 185 -11.11 6.69 18.45
C LEU A 185 -12.17 7.77 18.72
N ASP A 186 -12.70 7.80 19.94
CA ASP A 186 -13.53 8.90 20.41
C ASP A 186 -12.66 10.16 20.57
N ARG A 187 -12.74 11.05 19.57
CA ARG A 187 -11.97 12.30 19.51
C ARG A 187 -12.53 13.41 20.40
N ASP A 188 -13.72 13.23 20.97
CA ASP A 188 -14.26 14.15 21.96
C ASP A 188 -13.70 13.81 23.36
N GLN A 189 -13.46 12.53 23.64
CA GLN A 189 -12.77 12.07 24.85
C GLN A 189 -11.23 12.18 24.74
N TYR A 190 -10.66 11.89 23.57
CA TYR A 190 -9.22 11.85 23.31
C TYR A 190 -8.87 12.72 22.08
N PRO A 191 -8.77 14.05 22.26
CA PRO A 191 -8.50 14.99 21.16
C PRO A 191 -7.13 14.79 20.49
#